data_AF-A0A9D8DTV0-F1
#
_entry.id   AF-A0A9D8DTV0-F1
#
_cell.length_a   1.000
_cell.length_b   1.000
_cell.length_c   1.000
_cell.angle_alpha   90.00
_cell.angle_beta   90.00
_cell.angle_gamma   90.00
#
_symmetry.space_group_name_H-M   'P 1'
#
loop_
_entity.id
_entity.type
_entity.pdbx_description
1 polymer ?
#
loop_
_entity_poly.entity_id
_entity_poly.type
_entity_poly.pdbx_seq_one_letter_code
_entity_poly.pdbx_strand_id
1 'polypeptide(L)'
;MAFGVKTNERPGTRCVVRNVRMSAWKARVVLDLVRNKPVREAAEILAFTERGAADVVAKALTSAVANAVVNDGQQADELYVSACFADEGPTMKRWRPRARGRATRIRKRTCHITLIVSRYDDAELARRRASAAARGAARPVRSAAEARRRRVEASRSEAPVVEAEVIEETVIEEAAVEETTVEETETDAAETEEEAK
;
A
#
# COMPACT_ATOMS: atom_id res chain seq x y z
N MET A 1 -33.20 -9.49 8.11
CA MET A 1 -32.15 -8.85 7.30
C MET A 1 -32.72 -7.59 6.69
N ALA A 2 -32.29 -6.41 7.14
CA ALA A 2 -32.76 -5.16 6.56
C ALA A 2 -32.26 -5.08 5.12
N PHE A 3 -33.16 -5.17 4.14
CA PHE A 3 -32.86 -4.80 2.77
C PHE A 3 -32.49 -3.31 2.81
N GLY A 4 -31.20 -3.02 2.67
CA GLY A 4 -30.72 -1.66 2.61
C GLY A 4 -31.44 -0.91 1.47
N VAL A 5 -31.65 0.39 1.71
CA VAL A 5 -32.20 1.37 0.78
C VAL A 5 -31.70 1.11 -0.66
N LYS A 6 -32.59 1.15 -1.66
CA LYS A 6 -32.24 0.82 -3.06
C LYS A 6 -31.13 1.76 -3.53
N THR A 7 -30.30 1.29 -4.45
CA THR A 7 -29.11 2.00 -4.95
C THR A 7 -29.43 3.42 -5.45
N ASN A 8 -30.64 3.68 -5.95
CA ASN A 8 -31.12 4.99 -6.45
C ASN A 8 -31.47 5.99 -5.35
N GLU A 9 -31.66 5.51 -4.13
CA GLU A 9 -32.13 6.29 -2.99
C GLU A 9 -30.95 6.69 -2.07
N ARG A 10 -29.73 6.20 -2.34
CA ARG A 10 -28.52 6.65 -1.63
C ARG A 10 -28.03 7.97 -2.23
N PRO A 11 -27.88 9.04 -1.42
CA PRO A 11 -27.32 10.29 -1.89
C PRO A 11 -25.84 10.12 -2.22
N GLY A 12 -25.44 10.51 -3.44
CA GLY A 12 -24.05 10.48 -3.89
C GLY A 12 -23.88 10.33 -5.39
N THR A 13 -22.63 10.46 -5.85
CA THR A 13 -22.24 10.31 -7.24
C THR A 13 -22.07 8.84 -7.56
N ARG A 14 -22.76 8.36 -8.60
CA ARG A 14 -22.75 6.96 -9.01
C ARG A 14 -21.78 6.72 -10.17
N CYS A 15 -21.04 5.63 -10.11
CA CYS A 15 -20.36 5.02 -11.25
C CYS A 15 -20.85 3.57 -11.45
N VAL A 16 -21.13 3.19 -12.69
CA VAL A 16 -21.56 1.83 -13.05
C VAL A 16 -20.69 1.29 -14.17
N VAL A 17 -20.04 0.16 -13.94
CA VAL A 17 -19.34 -0.61 -14.97
C VAL A 17 -20.20 -1.80 -15.36
N ARG A 18 -20.59 -1.89 -16.63
CA ARG A 18 -21.51 -2.91 -17.13
C ARG A 18 -20.79 -4.04 -17.86
N ASN A 19 -21.36 -5.25 -17.79
CA ASN A 19 -20.93 -6.43 -18.55
C ASN A 19 -19.47 -6.85 -18.30
N VAL A 20 -19.00 -6.69 -17.06
CA VAL A 20 -17.65 -7.14 -16.69
C VAL A 20 -17.59 -8.66 -16.78
N ARG A 21 -16.59 -9.20 -17.48
CA ARG A 21 -16.44 -10.64 -17.74
C ARG A 21 -15.88 -11.40 -16.54
N MET A 22 -16.56 -11.28 -15.40
CA MET A 22 -16.23 -11.98 -14.17
C MET A 22 -17.48 -12.40 -13.40
N SER A 23 -17.31 -13.28 -12.42
CA SER A 23 -18.40 -13.63 -11.51
C SER A 23 -18.57 -12.55 -10.45
N ALA A 24 -19.82 -12.18 -10.17
CA ALA A 24 -20.17 -11.20 -9.13
C ALA A 24 -19.53 -11.55 -7.77
N TRP A 25 -19.45 -12.83 -7.41
CA TRP A 25 -18.82 -13.27 -6.15
C TRP A 25 -17.36 -12.82 -6.01
N LYS A 26 -16.57 -12.93 -7.10
CA LYS A 26 -15.17 -12.51 -7.09
C LYS A 26 -15.02 -11.00 -6.92
N ALA A 27 -15.96 -10.23 -7.49
CA ALA A 27 -15.98 -8.77 -7.32
C ALA A 27 -16.40 -8.38 -5.90
N ARG A 28 -17.40 -9.05 -5.30
CA ARG A 28 -17.89 -8.76 -3.95
C ARG A 28 -16.79 -8.80 -2.89
N VAL A 29 -15.93 -9.82 -2.94
CA VAL A 29 -14.79 -9.96 -2.01
C VAL A 29 -13.92 -8.70 -1.99
N VAL A 30 -13.66 -8.09 -3.15
CA VAL A 30 -12.87 -6.85 -3.23
C VAL A 30 -13.70 -5.63 -2.84
N LEU A 31 -14.97 -5.57 -3.23
CA LEU A 31 -15.87 -4.48 -2.87
C LEU A 31 -16.09 -4.37 -1.36
N ASP A 32 -16.10 -5.49 -0.64
CA ASP A 32 -16.25 -5.52 0.81
C ASP A 32 -15.03 -4.91 1.52
N LEU A 33 -13.84 -4.97 0.93
CA LEU A 33 -12.63 -4.32 1.47
C LEU A 33 -12.71 -2.80 1.42
N VAL A 34 -13.33 -2.23 0.38
CA VAL A 34 -13.36 -0.78 0.15
C VAL A 34 -14.62 -0.09 0.69
N ARG A 35 -15.59 -0.86 1.20
CA ARG A 35 -16.85 -0.30 1.71
C ARG A 35 -16.60 0.60 2.92
N ASN A 36 -17.23 1.78 2.93
CA ASN A 36 -17.13 2.79 4.00
C ASN A 36 -15.71 3.36 4.23
N LYS A 37 -14.78 3.14 3.29
CA LYS A 37 -13.44 3.70 3.38
C LYS A 37 -13.33 5.05 2.66
N PRO A 38 -12.46 5.96 3.12
CA PRO A 38 -12.15 7.17 2.37
C PRO A 38 -11.52 6.80 1.03
N VAL A 39 -11.72 7.65 0.02
CA VAL A 39 -11.27 7.38 -1.35
C VAL A 39 -9.77 7.08 -1.41
N ARG A 40 -8.95 7.83 -0.67
CA ARG A 40 -7.49 7.63 -0.63
C ARG A 40 -7.11 6.24 -0.12
N GLU A 41 -7.64 5.85 1.04
CA GLU A 41 -7.38 4.53 1.63
C GLU A 41 -7.93 3.40 0.75
N ALA A 42 -9.09 3.60 0.12
CA ALA A 42 -9.66 2.65 -0.81
C ALA A 42 -8.76 2.46 -2.05
N ALA A 43 -8.20 3.53 -2.60
CA ALA A 43 -7.27 3.46 -3.72
C ALA A 43 -5.97 2.71 -3.35
N GLU A 44 -5.43 2.96 -2.16
CA GLU A 44 -4.26 2.24 -1.64
C GLU A 44 -4.56 0.74 -1.48
N ILE A 45 -5.69 0.37 -0.87
CA ILE A 45 -6.08 -1.04 -0.70
C ILE A 45 -6.22 -1.73 -2.06
N LEU A 46 -6.85 -1.07 -3.04
CA LEU A 46 -7.03 -1.65 -4.37
C LEU A 46 -5.70 -1.82 -5.09
N ALA A 47 -4.74 -0.91 -4.91
CA ALA A 47 -3.41 -1.01 -5.51
C ALA A 47 -2.61 -2.23 -5.02
N PHE A 48 -2.77 -2.61 -3.75
CA PHE A 48 -2.03 -3.74 -3.15
C PHE A 48 -2.84 -5.05 -3.09
N THR A 49 -4.06 -5.07 -3.63
CA THR A 49 -4.89 -6.28 -3.62
C THR A 49 -4.53 -7.17 -4.81
N GLU A 50 -4.04 -8.39 -4.56
CA GLU A 50 -3.62 -9.36 -5.59
C GLU A 50 -4.77 -9.96 -6.43
N ARG A 51 -6.03 -9.65 -6.10
CA ARG A 51 -7.19 -10.16 -6.85
C ARG A 51 -7.35 -9.35 -8.13
N GLY A 52 -7.40 -10.00 -9.29
CA GLY A 52 -7.68 -9.33 -10.58
C GLY A 52 -9.05 -8.61 -10.70
N ALA A 53 -9.90 -8.68 -9.67
CA ALA A 53 -11.07 -7.81 -9.56
C ALA A 53 -10.71 -6.37 -9.16
N ALA A 54 -9.58 -6.18 -8.48
CA ALA A 54 -9.10 -4.90 -7.99
C ALA A 54 -8.86 -3.90 -9.13
N ASP A 55 -8.26 -4.34 -10.23
CA ASP A 55 -8.00 -3.47 -11.40
C ASP A 55 -9.28 -2.84 -11.97
N VAL A 56 -10.36 -3.63 -12.04
CA VAL A 56 -11.65 -3.15 -12.56
C VAL A 56 -12.29 -2.19 -11.57
N VAL A 57 -12.24 -2.50 -10.27
CA VAL A 57 -12.79 -1.65 -9.21
C VAL A 57 -12.00 -0.36 -9.06
N ALA A 58 -10.68 -0.39 -9.22
CA ALA A 58 -9.80 0.78 -9.19
C ALA A 58 -10.17 1.77 -10.31
N LYS A 59 -10.32 1.28 -11.55
CA LYS A 59 -10.79 2.11 -12.67
C LYS A 59 -12.18 2.71 -12.42
N ALA A 60 -13.08 1.91 -11.84
CA ALA A 60 -14.41 2.38 -11.47
C ALA A 60 -14.36 3.47 -10.39
N LEU A 61 -13.48 3.33 -9.39
CA LEU A 61 -13.27 4.32 -8.33
C LEU A 61 -12.70 5.62 -8.90
N THR A 62 -11.66 5.56 -9.73
CA THR A 62 -11.10 6.74 -10.41
C THR A 62 -12.16 7.48 -11.22
N SER A 63 -13.01 6.75 -11.94
CA SER A 63 -14.12 7.35 -12.69
C SER A 63 -15.17 7.98 -11.77
N ALA A 64 -15.52 7.33 -10.65
CA ALA A 64 -16.47 7.88 -9.68
C ALA A 64 -15.96 9.20 -9.08
N VAL A 65 -14.69 9.26 -8.71
CA VAL A 65 -14.04 10.47 -8.18
C VAL A 65 -13.99 11.58 -9.22
N ALA A 66 -13.61 11.26 -10.46
CA ALA A 66 -13.60 12.24 -11.54
C ALA A 66 -14.99 12.85 -11.79
N ASN A 67 -16.04 12.02 -11.75
CA ASN A 67 -17.41 12.50 -11.89
C ASN A 67 -17.83 13.41 -10.72
N ALA A 68 -17.44 13.07 -9.49
CA ALA A 68 -17.77 13.86 -8.30
C ALA A 68 -17.05 15.23 -8.31
N VAL A 69 -15.82 15.27 -8.81
CA VAL A 69 -15.05 16.51 -8.94
C VAL A 69 -15.61 17.40 -10.05
N VAL A 70 -15.84 16.84 -11.24
CA VAL A 70 -16.23 17.63 -12.42
C VAL A 70 -17.70 18.03 -12.38
N ASN A 71 -18.61 17.10 -12.07
CA ASN A 71 -20.04 17.35 -12.17
C ASN A 71 -20.62 17.91 -10.87
N ASP A 72 -20.18 17.41 -9.72
CA ASP A 72 -20.74 17.80 -8.41
C ASP A 72 -19.89 18.86 -7.69
N GLY A 73 -18.73 19.23 -8.23
CA GLY A 73 -17.83 20.25 -7.66
C GLY A 73 -17.21 19.86 -6.31
N GLN A 74 -17.21 18.57 -5.97
CA GLN A 74 -16.73 18.09 -4.67
C GLN A 74 -15.21 17.88 -4.68
N GLN A 75 -14.55 18.12 -3.55
CA GLN A 75 -13.12 17.85 -3.40
C GLN A 75 -12.85 16.35 -3.16
N ALA A 76 -11.83 15.80 -3.82
CA ALA A 76 -11.53 14.37 -3.77
C ALA A 76 -11.21 13.83 -2.36
N ASP A 77 -10.58 14.65 -1.50
CA ASP A 77 -10.19 14.25 -0.14
C ASP A 77 -11.38 14.16 0.83
N GLU A 78 -12.51 14.78 0.48
CA GLU A 78 -13.73 14.80 1.29
C GLU A 78 -14.68 13.65 0.95
N LEU A 79 -14.30 12.81 -0.02
CA LEU A 79 -15.12 11.72 -0.53
C LEU A 79 -14.84 10.39 0.18
N TYR A 80 -15.89 9.58 0.26
CA TYR A 80 -15.80 8.19 0.71
C TYR A 80 -16.72 7.27 -0.07
N VAL A 81 -16.40 5.97 -0.03
CA VAL A 81 -17.23 4.94 -0.66
C VAL A 81 -18.43 4.66 0.22
N SER A 82 -19.55 5.30 -0.10
CA SER A 82 -20.83 5.12 0.62
C SER A 82 -21.42 3.73 0.35
N ALA A 83 -21.45 3.31 -0.90
CA ALA A 83 -22.04 2.04 -1.30
C ALA A 83 -21.26 1.37 -2.41
N CYS A 84 -21.20 0.04 -2.37
CA CYS A 84 -20.58 -0.76 -3.41
C CYS A 84 -21.38 -2.05 -3.61
N PHE A 85 -21.69 -2.35 -4.87
CA PHE A 85 -22.50 -3.51 -5.26
C PHE A 85 -21.91 -4.22 -6.47
N ALA A 86 -22.08 -5.53 -6.51
CA ALA A 86 -21.81 -6.35 -7.69
C ALA A 86 -23.03 -7.23 -7.95
N ASP A 87 -23.78 -6.85 -8.98
CA ASP A 87 -24.99 -7.52 -9.43
C ASP A 87 -24.64 -8.55 -10.49
N GLU A 88 -25.40 -9.64 -10.54
CA GLU A 88 -25.24 -10.64 -11.59
C GLU A 88 -25.68 -10.06 -12.94
N GLY A 89 -24.83 -10.24 -13.94
CA GLY A 89 -25.11 -9.84 -15.32
C GLY A 89 -25.59 -11.00 -16.18
N PRO A 90 -25.78 -10.77 -17.49
CA PRO A 90 -26.18 -11.81 -18.42
C PRO A 90 -25.16 -12.96 -18.42
N THR A 91 -25.65 -14.17 -18.17
CA THR A 91 -24.82 -15.38 -18.14
C THR A 91 -24.87 -16.11 -19.49
N MET A 92 -23.73 -16.15 -20.18
CA MET A 92 -23.60 -16.92 -21.40
C MET A 92 -23.44 -18.42 -21.11
N LYS A 93 -24.05 -19.25 -21.95
CA LYS A 93 -24.00 -20.71 -21.86
C LYS A 93 -23.02 -21.25 -22.92
N ARG A 94 -22.15 -22.18 -22.54
CA ARG A 94 -21.29 -22.97 -23.44
C ARG A 94 -21.42 -24.44 -23.07
N TRP A 95 -21.49 -25.32 -24.05
CA TRP A 95 -21.60 -26.76 -23.81
C TRP A 95 -20.22 -27.40 -23.85
N ARG A 96 -19.96 -28.32 -22.91
CA ARG A 96 -18.74 -29.14 -22.89
C ARG A 96 -19.13 -30.62 -22.91
N PRO A 97 -18.57 -31.42 -23.84
CA PRO A 97 -18.81 -32.85 -23.87
C PRO A 97 -18.24 -33.52 -22.61
N ARG A 98 -18.90 -34.59 -22.16
CA ARG A 98 -18.53 -35.42 -21.00
C ARG A 98 -18.71 -36.91 -21.33
N ALA A 99 -18.21 -37.76 -20.44
CA ALA A 99 -18.28 -39.21 -20.61
C ALA A 99 -19.71 -39.72 -20.86
N ARG A 100 -19.80 -40.83 -21.62
CA ARG A 100 -21.06 -41.52 -21.97
C ARG A 100 -22.08 -40.62 -22.70
N GLY A 101 -21.62 -39.82 -23.67
CA GLY A 101 -22.49 -38.97 -24.50
C GLY A 101 -23.18 -37.82 -23.77
N ARG A 102 -22.79 -37.51 -22.53
CA ARG A 102 -23.41 -36.44 -21.74
C ARG A 102 -22.85 -35.08 -22.12
N ALA A 103 -23.70 -34.05 -22.14
CA ALA A 103 -23.27 -32.66 -22.30
C ALA A 103 -23.57 -31.86 -21.03
N THR A 104 -22.54 -31.24 -20.45
CA THR A 104 -22.69 -30.33 -19.29
C THR A 104 -22.49 -28.89 -19.71
N ARG A 105 -23.18 -27.97 -19.02
CA ARG A 105 -23.15 -26.55 -19.35
C ARG A 105 -22.12 -25.81 -18.51
N ILE A 106 -21.22 -25.09 -19.17
CA ILE A 106 -20.33 -24.10 -18.57
C ILE A 106 -21.02 -22.75 -18.63
N ARG A 107 -21.13 -22.09 -17.47
CA ARG A 107 -21.69 -20.74 -17.34
C ARG A 107 -20.54 -19.73 -17.40
N LYS A 108 -20.53 -18.88 -18.42
CA LYS A 108 -19.66 -17.69 -18.49
C LYS A 108 -20.45 -16.52 -17.92
N ARG A 109 -20.35 -16.36 -16.60
CA ARG A 109 -21.04 -15.31 -15.84
C ARG A 109 -20.38 -13.95 -16.12
N THR A 110 -21.20 -12.91 -16.11
CA THR A 110 -20.76 -11.51 -16.10
C THR A 110 -21.35 -10.82 -14.88
N CYS A 111 -20.88 -9.61 -14.58
CA CYS A 111 -21.45 -8.78 -13.52
C CYS A 111 -21.52 -7.30 -13.90
N HIS A 112 -22.36 -6.57 -13.17
CA HIS A 112 -22.40 -5.11 -13.17
C HIS A 112 -21.87 -4.63 -11.82
N ILE A 113 -20.86 -3.76 -11.84
CA ILE A 113 -20.28 -3.19 -10.63
C ILE A 113 -20.82 -1.77 -10.49
N THR A 114 -21.40 -1.48 -9.33
CA THR A 114 -21.89 -0.14 -8.98
C THR A 114 -21.12 0.38 -7.79
N LEU A 115 -20.53 1.56 -7.92
CA LEU A 115 -19.88 2.30 -6.84
C LEU A 115 -20.63 3.62 -6.64
N ILE A 116 -20.84 4.00 -5.39
CA ILE A 116 -21.39 5.29 -5.00
C ILE A 116 -20.40 5.95 -4.06
N VAL A 117 -19.95 7.15 -4.44
CA VAL A 117 -19.14 8.03 -3.60
C VAL A 117 -20.01 9.15 -3.06
N SER A 118 -19.78 9.51 -1.80
CA SER A 118 -20.50 10.60 -1.13
C SER A 118 -19.50 11.47 -0.38
N ARG A 119 -19.85 12.75 -0.20
CA ARG A 119 -19.14 13.66 0.69
C ARG A 119 -19.46 13.32 2.15
N TYR A 120 -18.47 13.42 3.03
CA TYR A 120 -18.72 13.35 4.47
C TYR A 120 -19.63 14.50 4.94
N ASP A 121 -20.32 14.30 6.05
CA ASP A 121 -20.99 15.38 6.76
C ASP A 121 -19.97 16.41 7.27
N ASP A 122 -20.36 17.69 7.36
CA ASP A 122 -19.46 18.79 7.69
C ASP A 122 -18.87 18.62 9.11
N ALA A 123 -19.64 18.07 10.05
CA ALA A 123 -19.16 17.76 11.40
C ALA A 123 -18.06 16.67 11.41
N GLU A 124 -18.23 15.64 10.58
CA GLU A 124 -17.26 14.54 10.47
C GLU A 124 -16.00 14.99 9.73
N LEU A 125 -16.17 15.87 8.73
CA LEU A 125 -15.07 16.50 8.03
C LEU A 125 -14.18 17.32 8.99
N ALA A 126 -14.81 18.09 9.89
CA ALA A 126 -14.09 18.84 10.91
C ALA A 126 -13.29 17.94 11.86
N ARG A 127 -13.89 16.81 12.31
CA ARG A 127 -13.18 15.81 13.14
C ARG A 127 -12.01 15.19 12.42
N ARG A 128 -12.16 14.87 11.13
CA ARG A 128 -11.09 14.30 10.30
C ARG A 128 -9.97 15.30 10.06
N ARG A 129 -10.29 16.56 9.76
CA ARG A 129 -9.31 17.65 9.65
C ARG A 129 -8.57 17.89 10.96
N ALA A 130 -9.27 17.92 12.09
CA ALA A 130 -8.66 18.04 13.42
C ALA A 130 -7.75 16.85 13.75
N SER A 131 -8.20 15.63 13.44
CA SER A 131 -7.40 14.40 13.64
C SER A 131 -6.18 14.35 12.72
N ALA A 132 -6.30 14.80 11.48
CA ALA A 132 -5.20 14.90 10.54
C ALA A 132 -4.20 15.99 10.95
N ALA A 133 -4.67 17.14 11.41
CA ALA A 133 -3.85 18.20 11.97
C ALA A 133 -3.12 17.74 13.25
N ALA A 134 -3.80 17.01 14.14
CA ALA A 134 -3.20 16.41 15.32
C ALA A 134 -2.13 15.36 14.94
N ARG A 135 -2.39 14.49 13.97
CA ARG A 135 -1.41 13.50 13.46
C ARG A 135 -0.22 14.17 12.77
N GLY A 136 -0.45 15.25 12.02
CA GLY A 136 0.59 16.05 11.37
C GLY A 136 1.43 16.85 12.36
N ALA A 137 0.82 17.36 13.43
CA ALA A 137 1.51 18.03 14.53
C ALA A 137 2.26 17.04 15.45
N ALA A 138 1.76 15.82 15.59
CA ALA A 138 2.29 14.78 16.49
C ALA A 138 3.44 13.94 15.90
N ARG A 139 4.00 14.29 14.74
CA ARG A 139 5.23 13.67 14.24
C ARG A 139 6.41 14.63 14.46
N PRO A 140 7.10 14.57 15.61
CA PRO A 140 8.36 15.26 15.75
C PRO A 140 9.40 14.46 14.97
N VAL A 141 9.50 14.72 13.66
CA VAL A 141 10.68 14.33 12.85
C VAL A 141 11.96 14.95 13.40
N ARG A 142 11.86 15.95 14.29
CA ARG A 142 12.95 16.45 15.11
C ARG A 142 13.31 15.53 16.29
N SER A 143 12.38 14.76 16.87
CA SER A 143 12.62 13.95 18.08
C SER A 143 13.50 12.73 17.88
N ALA A 144 13.48 12.06 16.71
CA ALA A 144 14.33 10.89 16.49
C ALA A 144 15.79 11.29 16.25
N ALA A 145 15.99 12.42 15.57
CA ALA A 145 17.29 13.05 15.38
C ALA A 145 17.80 13.71 16.67
N GLU A 146 16.95 14.41 17.43
CA GLU A 146 17.26 14.91 18.78
C GLU A 146 17.51 13.78 19.76
N ALA A 147 16.76 12.69 19.74
CA ALA A 147 16.98 11.55 20.63
C ALA A 147 18.28 10.81 20.29
N ARG A 148 18.65 10.70 19.00
CA ARG A 148 19.98 10.22 18.59
C ARG A 148 21.08 11.18 19.02
N ARG A 149 20.92 12.49 18.77
CA ARG A 149 21.89 13.53 19.16
C ARG A 149 22.09 13.58 20.67
N ARG A 150 21.02 13.54 21.45
CA ARG A 150 21.03 13.53 22.92
C ARG A 150 21.66 12.26 23.50
N ARG A 151 21.49 11.11 22.84
CA ARG A 151 22.15 9.85 23.22
C ARG A 151 23.65 9.89 22.92
N VAL A 152 24.04 10.46 21.78
CA VAL A 152 25.46 10.67 21.40
C VAL A 152 26.13 11.72 22.29
N GLU A 153 25.45 12.82 22.61
CA GLU A 153 25.92 13.83 23.56
C GLU A 153 26.10 13.25 24.96
N ALA A 154 25.13 12.47 25.45
CA ALA A 154 25.24 11.79 26.74
C ALA A 154 26.46 10.85 26.78
N SER A 155 26.69 10.04 25.73
CA SER A 155 27.88 9.19 25.65
C SER A 155 29.20 9.97 25.54
N ARG A 156 29.16 11.19 25.00
CA ARG A 156 30.35 12.05 24.84
C ARG A 156 30.66 12.82 26.12
N SER A 157 29.65 13.18 26.92
CA SER A 157 29.82 13.84 28.22
C SER A 157 30.17 12.89 29.35
N GLU A 158 29.87 11.60 29.19
CA GLU A 158 30.13 10.54 30.17
C GLU A 158 31.46 9.81 29.92
N ALA A 159 32.17 10.17 28.84
CA ALA A 159 33.56 9.75 28.65
C ALA A 159 34.40 10.32 29.80
N PRO A 160 35.10 9.48 30.58
CA PRO A 160 36.03 9.98 31.57
C PRO A 160 37.15 10.70 30.83
N VAL A 161 37.43 11.93 31.25
CA VAL A 161 38.71 12.59 30.96
C VAL A 161 39.74 11.79 31.75
N VAL A 162 40.21 10.67 31.20
CA VAL A 162 41.34 9.95 31.80
C VAL A 162 42.54 10.83 31.52
N GLU A 163 43.06 11.35 32.63
CA GLU A 163 44.20 12.23 32.74
C GLU A 163 45.33 11.76 31.81
N ALA A 164 45.80 12.71 31.01
CA ALA A 164 47.12 12.65 30.44
C ALA A 164 48.12 12.82 31.60
N GLU A 165 48.49 11.74 32.27
CA GLU A 165 49.68 11.67 33.12
C GLU A 165 50.01 10.19 33.39
N VAL A 166 51.30 9.85 33.33
CA VAL A 166 51.91 8.54 33.62
C VAL A 166 51.91 7.49 32.50
N ILE A 167 52.73 7.73 31.46
CA ILE A 167 53.60 6.68 30.90
C ILE A 167 55.00 7.28 30.81
N GLU A 168 55.64 7.44 31.96
CA GLU A 168 57.08 7.74 32.07
C GLU A 168 57.75 6.71 32.98
N GLU A 169 57.39 5.43 32.86
CA GLU A 169 58.16 4.34 33.48
C GLU A 169 57.71 2.97 32.96
N THR A 170 58.11 2.60 31.73
CA THR A 170 58.42 1.20 31.34
C THR A 170 58.93 1.20 29.90
N VAL A 171 60.15 1.71 29.71
CA VAL A 171 60.99 1.33 28.57
C VAL A 171 62.37 1.04 29.14
N ILE A 172 62.61 -0.19 29.62
CA ILE A 172 63.83 -0.98 29.36
C ILE A 172 63.41 -2.47 29.44
N GLU A 173 63.93 -3.28 28.51
CA GLU A 173 63.73 -4.73 28.30
C GLU A 173 62.57 -5.16 27.39
N GLU A 174 62.64 -4.77 26.11
CA GLU A 174 62.87 -5.73 25.01
C GLU A 174 63.01 -4.94 23.69
N ALA A 175 64.24 -4.54 23.38
CA ALA A 175 64.62 -4.06 22.06
C ALA A 175 65.70 -4.99 21.50
N ALA A 176 65.26 -5.96 20.69
CA ALA A 176 65.95 -6.62 19.59
C ALA A 176 64.97 -7.73 19.14
N VAL A 177 64.44 -7.78 17.92
CA VAL A 177 65.18 -7.97 16.66
C VAL A 177 64.34 -7.45 15.48
N GLU A 178 65.02 -6.62 14.68
CA GLU A 178 64.99 -6.31 13.24
C GLU A 178 63.70 -6.35 12.39
N GLU A 179 63.56 -5.23 11.68
CA GLU A 179 62.82 -4.99 10.44
C GLU A 179 63.16 -5.99 9.32
N THR A 180 62.17 -6.29 8.47
CA THR A 180 62.34 -6.13 7.00
C THR A 180 60.98 -5.87 6.34
N THR A 181 60.91 -4.74 5.67
CA THR A 181 59.99 -4.37 4.57
C THR A 181 60.27 -5.25 3.33
N VAL A 182 59.28 -5.64 2.52
CA VAL A 182 58.84 -5.11 1.19
C VAL A 182 58.17 -6.36 0.53
N GLU A 183 57.01 -6.37 -0.13
CA GLU A 183 56.72 -5.85 -1.47
C GLU A 183 55.26 -6.16 -1.85
N GLU A 184 54.62 -5.23 -2.57
CA GLU A 184 53.40 -5.47 -3.34
C GLU A 184 53.72 -6.25 -4.62
N THR A 185 52.86 -7.18 -5.02
CA THR A 185 52.67 -7.50 -6.45
C THR A 185 51.20 -7.86 -6.73
N GLU A 186 50.55 -7.00 -7.52
CA GLU A 186 49.56 -7.37 -8.54
C GLU A 186 50.14 -8.54 -9.38
N THR A 187 49.47 -9.58 -9.86
CA THR A 187 48.31 -9.69 -10.76
C THR A 187 48.07 -11.19 -10.92
N ASP A 188 46.84 -11.67 -11.11
CA ASP A 188 46.53 -12.35 -12.37
C ASP A 188 45.03 -12.52 -12.60
N ALA A 189 44.66 -12.19 -13.83
CA ALA A 189 43.35 -12.39 -14.41
C ALA A 189 43.16 -13.86 -14.81
N ALA A 190 41.93 -14.37 -14.65
CA ALA A 190 41.44 -15.46 -15.48
C ALA A 190 39.91 -15.34 -15.61
N GLU A 191 39.49 -14.71 -16.70
CA GLU A 191 38.21 -14.98 -17.33
C GLU A 191 38.17 -16.45 -17.76
N THR A 192 37.05 -17.13 -17.53
CA THR A 192 36.48 -18.06 -18.51
C THR A 192 34.97 -18.12 -18.33
N GLU A 193 34.30 -17.86 -19.44
CA GLU A 193 32.93 -18.21 -19.82
C GLU A 193 32.68 -19.72 -19.50
N GLU A 194 31.47 -20.26 -19.31
CA GLU A 194 30.39 -20.35 -20.29
C GLU A 194 29.24 -21.20 -19.69
N GLU A 195 27.99 -20.79 -19.97
CA GLU A 195 26.75 -21.55 -20.20
C GLU A 195 26.20 -22.63 -19.22
N ALA A 196 24.90 -22.50 -18.87
CA ALA A 196 23.84 -23.16 -19.65
C ALA A 196 22.40 -22.95 -19.09
N LYS A 197 21.55 -22.42 -19.98
CA LYS A 197 20.09 -22.66 -20.19
C LYS A 197 19.03 -21.91 -19.39
#